data_AF-A0A7E5VHC4-F1
#
_entry.id   AF-A0A7E5VHC4-F1
#
_cell.length_a   1.000
_cell.length_b   1.000
_cell.length_c   1.000
_cell.angle_alpha   90.00
_cell.angle_beta   90.00
_cell.angle_gamma   90.00
#
_symmetry.space_group_name_H-M   'P 1'
#
loop_
_entity.id
_entity.type
_entity.pdbx_description
1 polymer ?
#
loop_
_entity_poly.entity_id
_entity_poly.type
_entity_poly.pdbx_seq_one_letter_code
_entity_poly.pdbx_strand_id
1 'polypeptide(L)'
;MEHDASMDVDTFISVIHARPAIWDLHSDLYSNRNEKIKAWEEICYLFINNFKDKNRKEKSTAVIAATLQRKWKSLRDSFNREIGKQNKSGSGASGRKEYIYFKQLSFLKRLKVQFHHTLL
;
A
#
# COMPACT_ATOMS: atom_id res chain seq x y z
N MET A 1 -9.50 17.70 20.91
CA MET A 1 -9.62 17.16 19.53
C MET A 1 -8.70 15.97 19.47
N GLU A 2 -9.26 14.78 19.39
CA GLU A 2 -8.61 13.50 19.63
C GLU A 2 -7.50 13.26 18.61
N HIS A 3 -6.24 13.27 19.05
CA HIS A 3 -5.16 12.63 18.31
C HIS A 3 -5.33 11.12 18.49
N ASP A 4 -6.27 10.54 17.75
CA ASP A 4 -6.33 9.10 17.58
C ASP A 4 -4.99 8.66 16.97
N ALA A 5 -4.29 7.76 17.66
CA ALA A 5 -3.02 7.18 17.24
C ALA A 5 -3.21 6.21 16.05
N SER A 6 -4.06 6.58 15.11
CA SER A 6 -4.30 5.90 13.86
C SER A 6 -3.14 6.25 12.93
N MET A 7 -2.36 5.24 12.55
CA MET A 7 -1.24 5.34 11.62
C MET A 7 -1.57 6.25 10.41
N ASP A 8 -0.74 7.26 10.16
CA ASP A 8 -0.89 8.19 9.02
C ASP A 8 -0.82 7.41 7.69
N VAL A 9 -2.00 7.21 7.09
CA VAL A 9 -2.18 6.37 5.91
C VAL A 9 -1.69 7.09 4.65
N ASP A 10 -1.85 8.40 4.57
CA ASP A 10 -1.37 9.21 3.44
C ASP A 10 0.16 9.16 3.35
N THR A 11 0.83 9.34 4.49
CA THR A 11 2.29 9.16 4.59
C THR A 11 2.68 7.73 4.26
N PHE A 12 1.94 6.73 4.77
CA PHE A 12 2.24 5.32 4.48
C PHE A 12 2.16 5.00 2.98
N ILE A 13 1.12 5.46 2.28
CA ILE A 13 0.96 5.23 0.84
C ILE A 13 2.10 5.91 0.07
N SER A 14 2.46 7.14 0.44
CA SER A 14 3.54 7.89 -0.21
C SER A 14 4.89 7.18 -0.07
N VAL A 15 5.18 6.68 1.14
CA VAL A 15 6.39 5.91 1.48
C VAL A 15 6.46 4.58 0.73
N ILE A 16 5.32 3.88 0.56
CA ILE A 16 5.22 2.66 -0.25
C ILE A 16 5.43 2.99 -1.73
N HIS A 17 4.79 4.04 -2.24
CA HIS A 17 4.88 4.43 -3.65
C HIS A 17 6.33 4.69 -4.08
N ALA A 18 7.13 5.32 -3.21
CA ALA A 18 8.56 5.56 -3.44
C ALA A 18 9.44 4.29 -3.47
N ARG A 19 8.91 3.12 -3.08
CA ARG A 19 9.65 1.85 -2.96
C ARG A 19 9.09 0.79 -3.92
N PRO A 20 9.49 0.81 -5.21
CA PRO A 20 8.98 -0.13 -6.22
C PRO A 20 9.22 -1.61 -5.87
N ALA A 21 10.25 -1.92 -5.07
CA ALA A 21 10.50 -3.27 -4.55
C ALA A 21 9.28 -3.90 -3.86
N ILE A 22 8.37 -3.09 -3.30
CA ILE A 22 7.19 -3.57 -2.56
C ILE A 22 5.98 -3.80 -3.47
N TRP A 23 5.81 -3.00 -4.52
CA TRP A 23 4.54 -2.92 -5.24
C TRP A 23 4.66 -3.08 -6.76
N ASP A 24 5.80 -2.76 -7.37
CA ASP A 24 5.93 -2.72 -8.83
C ASP A 24 6.46 -4.03 -9.38
N LEU A 25 5.55 -4.90 -9.85
CA LEU A 25 5.92 -6.21 -10.39
C LEU A 25 6.79 -6.15 -11.65
N HIS A 26 6.86 -5.01 -12.33
CA HIS A 26 7.70 -4.82 -13.52
C HIS A 26 9.09 -4.27 -13.18
N SER A 27 9.35 -3.93 -11.92
CA SER A 27 10.67 -3.50 -11.47
C SER A 27 11.54 -4.70 -11.14
N ASP A 28 12.80 -4.68 -11.57
CA ASP A 28 13.80 -5.68 -11.17
C ASP A 28 14.00 -5.74 -9.64
N LEU A 29 13.68 -4.63 -8.95
CA LEU A 29 13.71 -4.58 -7.49
C LEU A 29 12.64 -5.44 -6.84
N TYR A 30 11.53 -5.71 -7.54
CA TYR A 30 10.45 -6.55 -7.03
C TYR A 30 10.77 -8.04 -7.12
N SER A 31 11.60 -8.50 -8.05
CA SER A 31 12.07 -9.89 -8.04
C SER A 31 13.18 -10.10 -6.99
N ASN A 32 13.86 -9.03 -6.57
CA ASN A 32 14.94 -9.09 -5.59
C ASN A 32 14.42 -9.17 -4.13
N ARG A 33 14.66 -10.33 -3.50
CA ARG A 33 14.30 -10.57 -2.09
C ARG A 33 14.99 -9.60 -1.12
N ASN A 34 16.25 -9.26 -1.36
CA ASN A 34 17.02 -8.41 -0.47
C ASN A 34 16.49 -6.97 -0.51
N GLU A 35 16.14 -6.47 -1.69
CA GLU A 35 15.57 -5.13 -1.85
C GLU A 35 14.17 -5.03 -1.21
N LYS A 36 13.37 -6.10 -1.26
CA LYS A 36 12.12 -6.17 -0.50
C LYS A 36 12.33 -6.06 1.00
N ILE A 37 13.30 -6.80 1.54
CA ILE A 37 13.60 -6.79 2.98
C ILE A 37 14.05 -5.38 3.38
N LYS A 38 15.02 -4.81 2.68
CA LYS A 38 15.50 -3.44 2.93
C LYS A 38 14.37 -2.41 2.87
N ALA A 39 13.54 -2.48 1.84
CA ALA A 39 12.41 -1.57 1.69
C ALA A 39 11.46 -1.65 2.88
N TRP A 40 11.13 -2.86 3.37
CA TRP A 40 10.28 -3.00 4.56
C TRP A 40 10.96 -2.54 5.84
N GLU A 41 12.25 -2.81 6.02
CA GLU A 41 13.02 -2.35 7.18
C GLU A 41 13.02 -0.81 7.26
N GLU A 42 13.30 -0.12 6.15
CA GLU A 42 13.26 1.34 6.09
C GLU A 42 11.89 1.90 6.48
N ILE A 43 10.80 1.33 5.96
CA ILE A 43 9.45 1.74 6.33
C ILE A 43 9.23 1.50 7.83
N CYS A 44 9.63 0.35 8.36
CA CYS A 44 9.52 0.08 9.78
C CYS A 44 10.28 1.13 10.60
N TYR A 45 11.51 1.48 10.22
CA TYR A 45 12.30 2.51 10.91
C TYR A 45 11.63 3.88 10.88
N LEU A 46 11.09 4.30 9.74
CA LEU A 46 10.36 5.58 9.64
C LEU A 46 9.18 5.63 10.61
N PHE A 47 8.39 4.56 10.65
CA PHE A 47 7.24 4.51 11.53
C PHE A 47 7.65 4.34 13.00
N ILE A 48 8.65 3.51 13.33
CA ILE A 48 9.22 3.38 14.69
C ILE A 48 9.72 4.73 15.20
N ASN A 49 10.44 5.50 14.39
CA ASN A 49 10.96 6.81 14.82
C ASN A 49 9.84 7.84 15.03
N ASN A 50 8.76 7.75 14.25
CA ASN A 50 7.56 8.57 14.45
C ASN A 50 6.77 8.16 15.70
N PHE A 51 6.73 6.86 16.02
CA PHE A 51 6.20 6.35 17.30
C PHE A 51 7.26 6.52 18.39
N LYS A 52 7.35 7.71 19.00
CA LYS A 52 8.32 8.14 20.05
C LYS A 52 8.55 7.20 21.27
N ASP A 53 8.00 5.99 21.33
CA ASP A 53 8.22 5.05 22.42
C ASP A 53 9.49 4.20 22.20
N LYS A 54 10.63 4.80 22.58
CA LYS A 54 11.98 4.21 22.46
C LYS A 54 12.23 3.01 23.38
N ASN A 55 11.28 2.61 24.23
CA ASN A 55 11.51 1.64 25.33
C ASN A 55 11.24 0.16 24.97
N ARG A 56 10.81 -0.17 23.74
CA ARG A 56 10.58 -1.57 23.30
C ARG A 56 11.27 -1.91 21.97
N LYS A 57 12.58 -1.70 21.86
CA LYS A 57 13.26 -1.60 20.55
C LYS A 57 13.41 -2.88 19.70
N GLU A 58 13.20 -4.11 20.20
CA GLU A 58 13.33 -5.33 19.36
C GLU A 58 12.02 -6.08 19.12
N LYS A 59 11.21 -6.32 20.16
CA LYS A 59 9.86 -6.90 19.98
C LYS A 59 8.92 -6.01 19.16
N SER A 60 9.24 -4.72 19.03
CA SER A 60 8.42 -3.75 18.30
C SER A 60 8.57 -3.87 16.78
N THR A 61 9.78 -4.11 16.24
CA THR A 61 10.01 -4.06 14.79
C THR A 61 9.26 -5.14 14.02
N ALA A 62 9.29 -6.40 14.48
CA ALA A 62 8.57 -7.49 13.81
C ALA A 62 7.03 -7.29 13.87
N VAL A 63 6.52 -6.80 15.00
CA VAL A 63 5.10 -6.51 15.18
C VAL A 63 4.66 -5.34 14.31
N ILE A 64 5.49 -4.30 14.20
CA ILE A 64 5.27 -3.15 13.31
C ILE A 64 5.30 -3.59 11.85
N ALA A 65 6.30 -4.37 11.45
CA ALA A 65 6.39 -4.93 10.10
C ALA A 65 5.11 -5.69 9.73
N ALA A 66 4.65 -6.60 10.60
CA ALA A 66 3.42 -7.34 10.38
C ALA A 66 2.19 -6.43 10.31
N THR A 67 2.13 -5.36 11.11
CA THR A 67 1.03 -4.38 11.10
C THR A 67 1.00 -3.57 9.80
N LEU A 68 2.15 -3.07 9.36
CA LEU A 68 2.31 -2.32 8.12
C LEU A 68 1.98 -3.19 6.89
N GLN A 69 2.45 -4.45 6.87
CA GLN A 69 2.15 -5.39 5.78
C GLN A 69 0.65 -5.73 5.71
N ARG A 70 0.00 -5.98 6.86
CA ARG A 70 -1.47 -6.19 6.91
C ARG A 70 -2.23 -4.95 6.43
N LYS A 71 -1.79 -3.76 6.83
CA LYS A 71 -2.39 -2.51 6.37
C LYS A 71 -2.24 -2.34 4.86
N TRP A 72 -1.04 -2.59 4.32
CA TRP A 72 -0.79 -2.53 2.88
C TRP A 72 -1.70 -3.49 2.10
N LYS A 73 -1.85 -4.72 2.59
CA LYS A 73 -2.81 -5.68 2.01
C LYS A 73 -4.22 -5.12 1.98
N SER A 74 -4.72 -4.58 3.11
CA SER A 74 -6.07 -4.01 3.21
C SER A 74 -6.30 -2.82 2.25
N LEU A 75 -5.29 -1.96 2.07
CA LEU A 75 -5.32 -0.85 1.12
C LEU A 75 -5.44 -1.35 -0.33
N ARG A 76 -4.60 -2.33 -0.72
CA ARG A 76 -4.65 -2.96 -2.04
C ARG A 76 -6.00 -3.64 -2.30
N ASP A 77 -6.53 -4.36 -1.32
CA ASP A 77 -7.82 -5.04 -1.44
C ASP A 77 -8.96 -4.04 -1.62
N SER A 78 -8.95 -2.93 -0.87
CA SER A 78 -9.92 -1.85 -1.01
C SER A 78 -9.85 -1.18 -2.38
N PHE A 79 -8.63 -0.92 -2.86
CA PHE A 79 -8.39 -0.39 -4.19
C PHE A 79 -8.86 -1.34 -5.29
N ASN A 80 -8.55 -2.64 -5.20
CA ASN A 80 -8.98 -3.65 -6.16
C ASN A 80 -10.51 -3.75 -6.23
N ARG A 81 -11.19 -3.70 -5.08
CA ARG A 81 -12.66 -3.64 -5.02
C ARG A 81 -13.21 -2.39 -5.72
N GLU A 82 -12.52 -1.27 -5.61
CA GLU A 82 -12.93 -0.02 -6.25
C GLU A 82 -12.76 -0.08 -7.78
N ILE A 83 -11.64 -0.61 -8.27
CA ILE A 83 -11.42 -0.86 -9.70
C ILE A 83 -12.52 -1.75 -10.29
N GLY A 84 -12.85 -2.86 -9.62
CA GLY A 84 -13.90 -3.78 -10.07
C GLY A 84 -15.30 -3.15 -10.14
N LYS A 85 -15.51 -2.02 -9.46
CA LYS A 85 -16.78 -1.27 -9.50
C LYS A 85 -16.77 -0.18 -10.57
N GLN A 86 -15.61 0.40 -10.91
CA GLN A 86 -15.50 1.34 -12.03
C GLN A 86 -15.75 0.67 -13.39
N ASN A 87 -15.44 -0.63 -13.53
CA ASN A 87 -15.67 -1.37 -14.78
C ASN A 87 -17.14 -1.80 -15.01
N LYS A 88 -18.06 -1.50 -14.08
CA LYS A 88 -19.48 -1.82 -14.22
C LYS A 88 -20.24 -0.58 -14.70
N SER A 89 -20.27 -0.38 -16.01
CA SER A 89 -21.11 0.63 -16.67
C SER A 89 -22.58 0.25 -16.53
N GLY A 90 -23.31 0.91 -15.65
CA GLY A 90 -24.75 0.73 -15.48
C GLY A 90 -25.40 2.00 -14.94
N SER A 91 -26.68 2.20 -15.26
CA SER A 91 -27.50 3.38 -14.98
C SER A 91 -27.68 3.77 -13.49
N GLY A 92 -27.13 2.99 -12.56
CA GLY A 92 -27.09 3.31 -11.12
C GLY A 92 -25.80 3.99 -10.63
N ALA A 93 -24.92 4.44 -11.52
CA ALA A 93 -23.60 4.97 -11.18
C ALA A 93 -23.61 6.38 -10.53
N SER A 94 -24.70 7.13 -10.59
CA SER A 94 -24.72 8.49 -10.03
C SER A 94 -24.94 8.45 -8.52
N GLY A 95 -23.90 8.77 -7.73
CA GLY A 95 -24.01 8.99 -6.28
C GLY A 95 -23.04 8.18 -5.41
N ARG A 96 -22.20 7.31 -5.99
CA ARG A 96 -21.28 6.50 -5.19
C ARG A 96 -20.03 7.29 -4.78
N LYS A 97 -19.74 7.32 -3.47
CA LYS A 97 -18.50 7.89 -2.93
C LYS A 97 -17.30 7.00 -3.32
N GLU A 98 -16.34 7.58 -4.03
CA GLU A 98 -15.06 6.96 -4.37
C GLU A 98 -14.28 6.60 -3.09
N TYR A 99 -13.53 5.50 -3.12
CA TYR A 99 -12.65 5.15 -2.01
C TYR A 99 -11.62 6.26 -1.77
N ILE A 100 -11.49 6.72 -0.53
CA ILE A 100 -10.72 7.93 -0.18
C ILE A 100 -9.25 7.90 -0.65
N TYR A 101 -8.59 6.73 -0.64
CA TYR A 101 -7.20 6.58 -1.09
C TYR A 101 -7.07 6.10 -2.54
N PHE A 102 -8.17 6.08 -3.30
CA PHE A 102 -8.17 5.55 -4.67
C PHE A 102 -7.22 6.30 -5.59
N LYS A 103 -7.23 7.64 -5.54
CA LYS A 103 -6.35 8.48 -6.35
C LYS A 103 -4.88 8.27 -6.02
N GLN A 104 -4.53 8.19 -4.74
CA GLN A 104 -3.15 7.95 -4.31
C GLN A 104 -2.67 6.55 -4.68
N LEU A 105 -3.53 5.54 -4.65
CA LEU A 105 -3.20 4.16 -5.04
C LEU A 105 -3.26 3.93 -6.56
N SER A 106 -3.55 4.97 -7.37
CA SER A 106 -3.72 4.85 -8.81
C SER A 106 -2.46 4.39 -9.55
N PHE A 107 -1.27 4.53 -8.96
CA PHE A 107 -0.02 3.95 -9.49
C PHE A 107 -0.09 2.42 -9.65
N LEU A 108 -0.94 1.75 -8.86
CA LEU A 108 -1.19 0.31 -8.98
C LEU A 108 -2.00 -0.06 -10.24
N LYS A 109 -2.67 0.90 -10.91
CA LYS A 109 -3.43 0.63 -12.14
C LYS A 109 -2.52 0.13 -13.26
N ARG A 110 -1.29 0.67 -13.37
CA ARG A 110 -0.34 0.30 -14.43
C ARG A 110 0.00 -1.20 -14.44
N LEU A 111 -0.12 -1.84 -13.28
CA LEU A 111 0.15 -3.27 -13.10
C LEU A 111 -0.96 -4.17 -13.66
N LYS A 112 -2.16 -3.63 -13.86
CA LYS A 112 -3.34 -4.39 -14.30
C LYS A 112 -3.51 -4.39 -15.81
N VAL A 113 -3.02 -3.35 -16.49
CA VAL A 113 -3.22 -3.14 -17.94
C VAL A 113 -2.45 -4.17 -18.79
N GLN A 114 -1.41 -4.80 -18.23
CA GLN A 114 -0.53 -5.73 -18.96
C GLN A 114 -1.06 -7.19 -19.05
N PHE A 115 -2.12 -7.56 -18.31
CA PHE A 115 -2.64 -8.94 -18.32
C PHE A 115 -3.61 -9.24 -19.48
N HIS A 116 -3.79 -8.32 -20.44
CA HIS A 116 -4.74 -8.49 -21.55
C HIS A 116 -4.09 -8.67 -22.93
N HIS A 117 -2.81 -9.04 -23.00
CA HIS A 117 -2.16 -9.40 -24.26
C HIS A 117 -1.12 -10.49 -24.05
N THR A 118 -1.53 -11.76 -24.07
CA THR A 118 -0.81 -12.86 -24.76
C THR A 118 -1.72 -14.10 -24.77
N LEU A 119 -2.47 -14.30 -25.84
CA LEU A 119 -2.87 -15.62 -26.36
C LEU A 119 -3.13 -15.45 -27.86
N LEU A 120 -2.07 -15.66 -28.64
CA LEU A 120 -2.10 -16.20 -29.99
C LEU A 120 -1.09 -17.34 -30.00
#